data_AF-A0A6N4UR23-F1
#
_entry.id   AF-A0A6N4UR23-F1
#
_cell.length_a   1.000
_cell.length_b   1.000
_cell.length_c   1.000
_cell.angle_alpha   90.00
_cell.angle_beta   90.00
_cell.angle_gamma   90.00
#
_symmetry.space_group_name_H-M   'P 1'
#
loop_
_entity.id
_entity.type
_entity.pdbx_description
1 polymer ?
#
loop_
_entity_poly.entity_id
_entity_poly.type
_entity_poly.pdbx_seq_one_letter_code
_entity_poly.pdbx_strand_id
1 'polypeptide(L)'
;MMRVSDLDRSVKFYRDVFCCSVALRERDSALLLTPDGFQLYLHTAGSYARPGLGVIGIQYLMWTTDSQAELDRVTARLQAHDPATYTYTENGVTFVEGCDPDHGRAIVAYPSPDRLPRELIASRLRGVVQAGARAGAARRPNKTAAQSR
;
A
#
# COMPACT_ATOMS: atom_id res chain seq x y z
N MET A 1 3.75 11.61 -0.17
CA MET A 1 2.65 12.08 0.72
C MET A 1 1.52 11.07 0.63
N MET A 2 1.15 10.48 1.77
CA MET A 2 0.10 9.48 1.91
C MET A 2 -1.15 10.14 2.46
N ARG A 3 -2.29 9.93 1.80
CA ARG A 3 -3.58 10.39 2.31
C ARG A 3 -4.14 9.35 3.28
N VAL A 4 -4.59 9.83 4.43
CA VAL A 4 -5.18 9.00 5.50
C VAL A 4 -6.54 9.55 5.89
N SER A 5 -7.48 8.68 6.23
CA SER A 5 -8.82 9.11 6.67
C SER A 5 -8.80 9.70 8.08
N ASP A 6 -7.87 9.25 8.93
CA ASP A 6 -7.69 9.73 10.30
C ASP A 6 -6.19 9.84 10.60
N LEU A 7 -5.74 11.08 10.88
CA LEU A 7 -4.33 11.38 11.08
C LEU A 7 -3.80 10.84 12.41
N ASP A 8 -4.59 10.86 13.49
CA ASP A 8 -4.16 10.40 14.81
C ASP A 8 -4.06 8.88 14.86
N ARG A 9 -5.07 8.20 14.30
CA ARG A 9 -5.05 6.73 14.16
C ARG A 9 -3.85 6.27 13.34
N SER A 10 -3.57 6.96 12.23
CA SER A 10 -2.45 6.62 11.34
C SER A 10 -1.10 6.88 12.01
N VAL A 11 -0.91 8.04 12.63
CA VAL A 11 0.33 8.33 13.38
C VAL A 11 0.56 7.30 14.47
N LYS A 12 -0.47 6.93 15.23
CA LYS A 12 -0.34 5.89 16.26
C LYS A 12 0.12 4.57 15.65
N PHE A 13 -0.52 4.12 14.57
CA PHE A 13 -0.13 2.88 13.88
C PHE A 13 1.33 2.86 13.44
N TYR A 14 1.80 3.89 12.72
CA TYR A 14 3.16 3.92 12.20
C TYR A 14 4.22 4.03 13.31
N ARG A 15 3.89 4.66 14.44
CA ARG A 15 4.73 4.66 15.64
C ARG A 15 4.79 3.29 16.29
N ASP A 16 3.64 2.68 16.53
CA ASP A 16 3.52 1.44 17.27
C ASP A 16 4.12 0.27 16.47
N VAL A 17 3.77 0.13 15.20
CA VAL A 17 4.18 -1.02 14.37
C VAL A 17 5.57 -0.87 13.77
N PHE A 18 5.95 0.33 13.33
CA PHE A 18 7.20 0.56 12.58
C PHE A 18 8.23 1.39 13.35
N CYS A 19 8.00 1.62 14.66
CA CYS A 19 8.87 2.44 15.50
C CYS A 19 9.11 3.85 14.92
N CYS A 20 8.18 4.39 14.13
CA CYS A 20 8.37 5.72 13.60
C CYS A 20 8.37 6.76 14.73
N SER A 21 9.16 7.82 14.58
CA SER A 21 9.11 9.01 15.41
C SER A 21 8.39 10.14 14.68
N VAL A 22 7.71 11.03 15.41
CA VAL A 22 7.05 12.21 14.80
C VAL A 22 8.06 13.35 14.79
N ALA A 23 8.49 13.76 13.60
CA ALA A 23 9.43 14.89 13.44
C ALA A 23 8.71 16.23 13.34
N LEU A 24 7.52 16.26 12.72
CA LEU A 24 6.70 17.46 12.64
C LEU A 24 5.22 17.07 12.72
N ARG A 25 4.44 17.86 13.46
CA ARG A 25 2.99 17.69 13.57
C ARG A 25 2.28 19.00 13.33
N GLU A 26 1.33 18.97 12.40
CA GLU A 26 0.40 20.05 12.11
C GLU A 26 -1.05 19.56 12.31
N ARG A 27 -2.02 20.44 12.00
CA ARG A 27 -3.45 20.16 12.21
C ARG A 27 -3.94 19.01 11.33
N ASP A 28 -3.59 19.04 10.04
CA ASP A 28 -4.03 18.09 9.02
C ASP A 28 -2.89 17.25 8.44
N SER A 29 -1.66 17.44 8.95
CA SER A 29 -0.45 16.84 8.40
C SER A 29 0.49 16.34 9.50
N ALA A 30 1.27 15.32 9.19
CA ALA A 30 2.37 14.87 10.05
C ALA A 30 3.55 14.36 9.21
N LEU A 31 4.76 14.61 9.68
CA LEU A 31 6.00 13.99 9.20
C LEU A 31 6.47 12.96 10.22
N LEU A 32 6.57 11.71 9.79
CA LEU A 32 7.15 10.63 10.56
C LEU A 32 8.50 10.21 9.97
N LEU A 33 9.41 9.79 10.84
CA LEU A 33 10.70 9.20 10.48
C LEU A 33 10.75 7.76 10.96
N THR A 34 11.08 6.83 10.07
CA THR A 34 11.46 5.46 10.45
C THR A 34 12.81 5.48 11.20
N PRO A 35 13.20 4.38 11.88
CA PRO A 35 14.49 4.32 12.58
C PRO A 35 15.72 4.56 11.70
N ASP A 36 15.64 4.26 10.40
CA ASP A 36 16.68 4.50 9.39
C ASP A 36 16.58 5.87 8.70
N GLY A 37 15.61 6.71 9.10
CA GLY A 37 15.48 8.09 8.65
C GLY A 37 14.64 8.29 7.38
N PHE A 38 13.98 7.25 6.87
CA PHE A 38 13.01 7.39 5.79
C PHE A 38 11.79 8.22 6.23
N GLN A 39 11.31 9.08 5.33
CA GLN A 39 10.30 10.10 5.64
C GLN A 39 8.91 9.69 5.15
N LEU A 40 7.94 9.67 6.05
CA LEU A 40 6.53 9.46 5.76
C LEU A 40 5.75 10.75 6.02
N TYR A 41 5.29 11.38 4.95
CA TYR A 41 4.37 12.52 5.02
C TYR A 41 2.93 12.02 4.99
N LEU A 42 2.21 12.20 6.08
CA LEU A 42 0.79 11.89 6.20
C LEU A 42 -0.05 13.16 6.08
N HIS A 43 -1.20 13.05 5.42
CA HIS A 43 -2.15 14.14 5.29
C HIS A 43 -3.58 13.62 5.37
N THR A 44 -4.42 14.27 6.16
CA THR A 44 -5.86 14.02 6.15
C THR A 44 -6.56 15.05 5.27
N ALA A 45 -7.29 14.57 4.26
CA ALA A 45 -8.26 15.42 3.59
C ALA A 45 -9.42 15.61 4.57
N GLY A 46 -9.63 16.83 5.08
CA GLY A 46 -10.71 17.14 6.00
C GLY A 46 -12.08 16.60 5.55
N SER A 47 -13.03 16.54 6.47
CA SER A 47 -14.25 15.69 6.57
C SER A 47 -15.21 15.52 5.36
N TYR A 48 -14.85 15.85 4.13
CA TYR A 48 -15.74 15.88 2.96
C TYR A 48 -15.13 15.42 1.63
N ALA A 49 -14.07 14.59 1.63
CA ALA A 49 -13.67 13.90 0.41
C ALA A 49 -14.13 12.44 0.45
N ARG A 50 -15.29 12.15 -0.18
CA ARG A 50 -15.56 10.77 -0.63
C ARG A 50 -14.34 10.28 -1.42
N PRO A 51 -13.83 9.05 -1.21
CA PRO A 51 -12.75 8.54 -2.04
C PRO A 51 -13.23 8.53 -3.49
N GLY A 52 -12.70 9.46 -4.30
CA GLY A 52 -12.87 9.38 -5.74
C GLY A 52 -12.26 8.06 -6.18
N LEU A 53 -13.08 7.15 -6.68
CA LEU A 53 -12.64 5.96 -7.39
C LEU A 53 -11.61 6.39 -8.43
N GLY A 54 -10.34 6.03 -8.24
CA GLY A 54 -9.29 6.24 -9.24
C GLY A 54 -8.13 7.16 -8.87
N VAL A 55 -7.90 7.51 -7.60
CA VAL A 55 -6.60 8.14 -7.23
C VAL A 55 -5.55 7.04 -7.12
N ILE A 56 -4.48 7.17 -7.91
CA ILE A 56 -3.22 6.42 -7.78
C ILE A 56 -2.65 6.72 -6.38
N GLY A 57 -3.15 5.98 -5.38
CA GLY A 57 -2.65 6.00 -4.01
C GLY A 57 -1.44 5.10 -3.86
N ILE A 58 -0.72 5.25 -2.75
CA ILE A 58 0.35 4.30 -2.39
C ILE A 58 -0.28 2.91 -2.27
N GLN A 59 0.06 2.01 -3.20
CA GLN A 59 -0.51 0.67 -3.21
C GLN A 59 0.20 -0.25 -2.20
N TYR A 60 1.49 -0.01 -1.99
CA TYR A 60 2.34 -0.72 -1.04
C TYR A 60 3.27 0.27 -0.36
N LEU A 61 3.35 0.21 0.97
CA LEU A 61 4.47 0.75 1.73
C LEU A 61 5.35 -0.41 2.17
N MET A 62 6.62 -0.37 1.80
CA MET A 62 7.53 -1.48 2.00
C MET A 62 8.79 -1.04 2.73
N TRP A 63 9.19 -1.82 3.73
CA TRP A 63 10.48 -1.70 4.42
C TRP A 63 11.27 -2.99 4.31
N THR A 64 12.55 -2.90 4.65
CA THR A 64 13.40 -4.07 4.80
C THR A 64 14.11 -4.10 6.14
N THR A 65 14.45 -5.30 6.60
CA THR A 65 15.31 -5.51 7.77
C THR A 65 16.32 -6.62 7.47
N ASP A 66 17.50 -6.53 8.08
CA ASP A 66 18.52 -7.58 8.07
C ASP A 66 18.54 -8.42 9.35
N SER A 67 17.61 -8.15 10.27
CA SER A 67 17.48 -8.86 11.54
C SER A 67 16.19 -9.68 11.58
N GLN A 68 16.35 -11.01 11.67
CA GLN A 68 15.22 -11.92 11.88
C GLN A 68 14.44 -11.55 13.15
N ALA A 69 15.14 -11.20 14.23
CA ALA A 69 14.49 -10.81 15.48
C ALA A 69 13.65 -9.53 15.32
N GLU A 70 14.08 -8.59 14.47
CA GLU A 70 13.27 -7.40 14.18
C GLU A 70 12.08 -7.72 13.27
N LEU A 71 12.25 -8.62 12.30
CA LEU A 71 11.14 -9.13 11.49
C LEU A 71 10.06 -9.74 12.39
N ASP A 72 10.44 -10.59 13.35
CA ASP A 72 9.52 -11.24 14.28
C ASP A 72 8.78 -10.21 15.16
N ARG A 73 9.49 -9.18 15.66
CA ARG A 73 8.89 -8.10 16.45
C ARG A 73 7.91 -7.25 15.64
N VAL A 74 8.27 -6.86 14.42
CA VAL A 74 7.34 -6.11 13.56
C VAL A 74 6.14 -6.98 13.19
N THR A 75 6.35 -8.27 12.92
CA THR A 75 5.26 -9.23 12.66
C THR A 75 4.28 -9.28 13.80
N ALA A 76 4.76 -9.43 15.04
CA ALA A 76 3.89 -9.47 16.21
C ALA A 76 3.07 -8.17 16.38
N ARG A 77 3.71 -7.00 16.17
CA ARG A 77 3.04 -5.70 16.27
C ARG A 77 2.02 -5.49 15.16
N LEU A 78 2.33 -5.92 13.94
CA LEU A 78 1.44 -5.83 12.80
C LEU A 78 0.26 -6.79 12.96
N GLN A 79 0.48 -8.02 13.42
CA GLN A 79 -0.58 -8.99 13.75
C GLN A 79 -1.54 -8.51 14.84
N ALA A 80 -1.02 -7.79 15.85
CA ALA A 80 -1.85 -7.19 16.88
C ALA A 80 -2.81 -6.11 16.33
N HIS A 81 -2.46 -5.48 15.20
CA HIS A 81 -3.30 -4.50 14.52
C HIS A 81 -4.18 -5.13 13.43
N ASP A 82 -3.60 -5.98 12.59
CA ASP A 82 -4.27 -6.72 11.54
C ASP A 82 -4.06 -8.23 11.76
N PRO A 83 -5.03 -8.93 12.37
CA PRO A 83 -4.97 -10.38 12.58
C PRO A 83 -4.84 -11.20 11.29
N ALA A 84 -5.14 -10.63 10.13
CA ALA A 84 -4.95 -11.28 8.82
C ALA A 84 -3.51 -11.13 8.28
N THR A 85 -2.60 -10.54 9.05
CA THR A 85 -1.18 -10.44 8.70
C THR A 85 -0.60 -11.82 8.44
N TYR A 86 0.06 -11.98 7.30
CA TYR A 86 0.58 -13.26 6.84
C TYR A 86 2.04 -13.14 6.41
N THR A 87 2.71 -14.29 6.35
CA THR A 87 4.13 -14.39 6.02
C THR A 87 4.31 -15.39 4.89
N TYR A 88 5.17 -15.06 3.93
CA TYR A 88 5.56 -15.97 2.85
C TYR A 88 7.02 -15.74 2.45
N THR A 89 7.63 -16.73 1.81
CA THR A 89 8.99 -16.64 1.30
C THR A 89 8.99 -16.88 -0.21
N GLU A 90 9.62 -15.99 -0.96
CA GLU A 90 9.81 -16.09 -2.42
C GLU A 90 11.26 -15.71 -2.74
N ASN A 91 11.96 -16.53 -3.53
CA ASN A 91 13.36 -16.29 -3.95
C ASN A 91 14.32 -15.97 -2.79
N GLY A 92 14.19 -16.68 -1.66
CA GLY A 92 15.04 -16.48 -0.48
C GLY A 92 14.72 -15.23 0.34
N VAL A 93 13.66 -14.49 0.00
CA VAL A 93 13.18 -13.32 0.72
C VAL A 93 11.89 -13.68 1.45
N THR A 94 11.87 -13.48 2.76
CA THR A 94 10.67 -13.59 3.58
C THR A 94 9.97 -12.23 3.65
N PHE A 95 8.67 -12.23 3.36
CA PHE A 95 7.79 -11.08 3.40
C PHE A 95 6.75 -11.26 4.50
N VAL A 96 6.50 -10.20 5.24
CA VAL A 96 5.38 -10.07 6.18
C VAL A 96 4.47 -8.98 5.64
N GLU A 97 3.20 -9.29 5.43
CA GLU A 97 2.22 -8.36 4.86
C GLU A 97 0.99 -8.23 5.76
N GLY A 98 0.53 -6.99 5.94
CA GLY A 98 -0.69 -6.66 6.66
C GLY A 98 -1.31 -5.34 6.18
N CYS A 99 -2.42 -4.94 6.77
CA CYS A 99 -3.11 -3.68 6.51
C CYS A 99 -2.65 -2.56 7.45
N ASP A 100 -2.53 -1.36 6.90
CA ASP A 100 -2.55 -0.13 7.68
C ASP A 100 -4.02 0.26 8.04
N PRO A 101 -4.24 1.33 8.83
CA PRO A 101 -5.57 1.74 9.26
C PRO A 101 -6.51 2.20 8.14
N ASP A 102 -5.98 2.51 6.96
CA ASP A 102 -6.72 2.90 5.76
C ASP A 102 -6.80 1.76 4.73
N HIS A 103 -6.48 0.53 5.15
CA HIS A 103 -6.44 -0.69 4.34
C HIS A 103 -5.38 -0.69 3.22
N GLY A 104 -4.42 0.24 3.27
CA GLY A 104 -3.19 0.18 2.50
C GLY A 104 -2.34 -1.02 2.93
N ARG A 105 -1.52 -1.56 2.01
CA ARG A 105 -0.64 -2.71 2.32
C ARG A 105 0.68 -2.24 2.90
N ALA A 106 0.97 -2.67 4.11
CA ALA A 106 2.27 -2.52 4.78
C ALA A 106 3.05 -3.83 4.66
N ILE A 107 4.28 -3.76 4.16
CA ILE A 107 5.12 -4.92 3.84
C ILE A 107 6.48 -4.77 4.50
N VAL A 108 6.99 -5.83 5.14
CA VAL A 108 8.39 -5.92 5.57
C VAL A 108 9.05 -7.10 4.92
N ALA A 109 10.20 -6.88 4.27
CA ALA A 109 11.01 -7.95 3.70
C ALA A 109 12.33 -8.17 4.46
N TYR A 110 12.71 -9.44 4.56
CA TYR A 110 13.97 -9.90 5.12
C TYR A 110 14.60 -10.95 4.21
N PRO A 111 15.92 -10.95 4.01
CA PRO A 111 16.86 -9.89 4.40
C PRO A 111 16.72 -8.67 3.45
N SER A 112 17.43 -7.58 3.73
CA SER A 112 17.44 -6.37 2.90
C SER A 112 18.02 -6.61 1.50
N PRO A 113 17.79 -5.72 0.52
CA PRO A 113 18.40 -5.83 -0.80
C PRO A 113 19.94 -5.72 -0.77
N ASP A 114 20.53 -5.12 0.26
CA ASP A 114 21.99 -5.03 0.40
C ASP A 114 22.61 -6.39 0.76
N ARG A 115 21.89 -7.20 1.54
CA ARG A 115 22.32 -8.55 1.94
C ARG A 115 21.89 -9.62 0.94
N LEU A 116 20.73 -9.46 0.31
CA LEU A 116 20.26 -10.32 -0.78
C LEU A 116 19.66 -9.45 -1.89
N PRO A 117 20.47 -9.08 -2.89
CA PRO A 117 20.02 -8.32 -4.05
C PRO A 117 18.81 -8.98 -4.71
N ARG A 118 17.82 -8.17 -5.09
CA ARG A 118 16.59 -8.69 -5.70
C ARG A 118 16.84 -8.97 -7.18
N GLU A 119 16.82 -10.23 -7.57
CA GLU A 119 16.93 -10.63 -8.98
C GLU A 119 15.59 -10.56 -9.72
N LEU A 120 14.48 -10.70 -8.99
CA LEU A 120 13.12 -10.69 -9.52
C LEU A 120 12.19 -9.88 -8.61
N ILE A 121 11.23 -9.18 -9.20
CA ILE A 121 10.10 -8.63 -8.46
C ILE A 121 9.19 -9.79 -8.07
N ALA A 122 8.91 -9.93 -6.77
CA ALA A 122 7.99 -10.92 -6.22
C ALA A 122 6.68 -10.92 -7.00
N SER A 123 6.21 -12.11 -7.36
CA SER A 123 5.07 -12.28 -8.27
C SER A 123 3.82 -11.56 -7.75
N ARG A 124 3.66 -11.53 -6.42
CA ARG A 124 2.56 -10.87 -5.72
C ARG A 124 2.55 -9.34 -5.81
N LEU A 125 3.71 -8.72 -6.02
CA LEU A 125 3.88 -7.27 -6.14
C LEU A 125 3.73 -6.77 -7.58
N ARG A 126 3.74 -7.68 -8.56
CA ARG A 126 3.43 -7.35 -9.95
C ARG A 126 1.94 -7.06 -10.03
N GLY A 127 1.57 -5.79 -10.22
CA GLY A 127 0.17 -5.37 -10.31
C GLY A 127 -0.62 -6.19 -11.33
N VAL A 128 -1.94 -6.26 -11.17
CA VAL A 128 -2.81 -6.88 -12.18
C VAL A 128 -2.83 -5.98 -13.41
N VAL A 129 -2.14 -6.38 -14.48
CA VAL A 129 -2.37 -5.77 -15.80
C VAL A 129 -3.78 -6.20 -16.21
N GLN A 130 -4.76 -5.29 -16.11
CA GLN A 130 -6.04 -5.50 -16.77
C GLN A 130 -5.77 -5.58 -18.27
N ALA A 131 -5.82 -6.79 -18.83
CA ALA A 131 -5.88 -6.97 -20.26
C ALA A 131 -7.09 -6.18 -20.77
N GLY A 132 -6.84 -5.12 -21.54
CA GLY A 132 -7.89 -4.32 -22.13
C GLY A 132 -8.77 -5.21 -22.99
N ALA A 133 -9.96 -5.56 -22.50
CA ALA A 133 -11.01 -6.14 -23.29
C ALA A 133 -11.44 -5.10 -24.32
N ARG A 134 -10.77 -5.05 -25.48
CA ARG A 134 -11.38 -4.54 -26.70
C ARG A 134 -12.47 -5.55 -27.08
N ALA A 135 -13.63 -5.40 -26.47
CA ALA A 135 -14.87 -5.92 -27.04
C ALA A 135 -15.03 -5.24 -28.40
N GLY A 136 -14.74 -5.98 -29.47
CA GLY A 136 -15.02 -5.54 -30.83
C GLY A 136 -16.50 -5.20 -30.93
N ALA A 137 -16.80 -3.92 -31.13
CA ALA A 137 -18.14 -3.47 -31.45
C ALA A 137 -18.54 -4.11 -32.78
N ALA A 138 -19.43 -5.10 -32.72
CA ALA A 138 -20.09 -5.64 -33.90
C ALA A 138 -20.88 -4.50 -34.57
N ARG A 139 -20.44 -4.12 -35.77
CA ARG A 139 -21.11 -3.15 -36.63
C ARG A 139 -22.49 -3.70 -37.02
N ARG A 140 -23.56 -3.17 -36.45
CA ARG A 140 -24.93 -3.41 -36.93
C ARG A 140 -25.09 -2.75 -38.31
N PRO A 141 -25.66 -3.44 -39.31
CA PRO A 141 -25.94 -2.81 -40.60
C PRO A 141 -27.10 -1.82 -40.46
N ASN A 142 -26.89 -0.66 -41.08
CA ASN A 142 -27.80 0.48 -41.16
C ASN A 142 -29.02 0.13 -42.02
N LYS A 143 -30.24 0.31 -41.50
CA LYS A 143 -31.46 0.37 -42.31
C LYS A 143 -31.95 1.82 -42.29
N THR A 144 -31.83 2.50 -43.42
CA THR A 144 -32.47 3.80 -43.65
C THR A 144 -33.43 3.70 -44.82
N ALA A 145 -34.51 4.47 -44.72
CA ALA A 145 -35.56 4.81 -45.68
C ALA A 145 -36.72 3.79 -45.81
N ALA A 146 -37.99 4.17 -45.76
CA ALA A 146 -38.65 5.46 -45.55
C ALA A 146 -40.12 5.21 -45.14
N GLN A 147 -40.73 6.21 -44.48
CA GLN A 147 -42.16 6.28 -44.14
C GLN A 147 -43.02 6.77 -45.32
N SER A 148 -44.35 6.62 -45.13
CA SER A 148 -45.49 7.32 -45.77
C SER A 148 -46.09 6.59 -46.98
N ARG A 149 -47.39 6.27 -47.05
CA ARG A 149 -48.62 6.78 -46.41
C ARG A 149 -49.60 5.64 -46.14
#